data_AF-A0A2S9J3R8-F1
#
_entry.id   AF-A0A2S9J3R8-F1
#
_cell.length_a   1.000
_cell.length_b   1.000
_cell.length_c   1.000
_cell.angle_alpha   90.00
_cell.angle_beta   90.00
_cell.angle_gamma   90.00
#
_symmetry.space_group_name_H-M   'P 1'
#
loop_
_entity.id
_entity.type
_entity.pdbx_description
1 polymer ?
#
loop_
_entity_poly.entity_id
_entity_poly.type
_entity_poly.pdbx_seq_one_letter_code
_entity_poly.pdbx_strand_id
1 'polypeptide(L)'
;MAKEHKRTNTTILILIVLLLVLIGAGTTLYVSARRDTAKWKSLYYAEVKATGDGHLGEELFRLFELDNQVFNRQYIQALGGYGQLRTSLHEISDSLIQSRISYVQMRLRELGSTINGEPDSNSLVDLTADSVNLLRHRIDSLQTTYGRSTDSLAENITELNRLVHVQNRVLEKKEQLNKLEFTNAEGVAVQYIGEVIDSMANGVGTGIWESSGGVYKGEWRRNQRHGKGVYTWKDGERYEGAFDNDKRTGFGSYSWSSGERYEGNWLNNKRHGEGTLYDRDGNISYQGHWENDKPSKK
;
A
#
# COMPACT_ATOMS: atom_id res chain seq x y z
N MET A 1 -11.17 -51.13 -16.12
CA MET A 1 -10.15 -50.80 -17.14
C MET A 1 -10.69 -50.08 -18.38
N ALA A 2 -11.77 -50.52 -19.05
CA ALA A 2 -12.26 -49.86 -20.29
C ALA A 2 -12.74 -48.40 -20.13
N LYS A 3 -13.25 -48.02 -18.95
CA LYS A 3 -13.75 -46.67 -18.65
C LYS A 3 -12.64 -45.64 -18.43
N GLU A 4 -11.47 -46.10 -17.99
CA GLU A 4 -10.27 -45.27 -17.76
C GLU A 4 -9.56 -44.98 -19.08
N HIS A 5 -9.37 -45.99 -19.93
CA HIS A 5 -8.76 -45.84 -21.25
C HIS A 5 -9.55 -44.88 -22.16
N LYS A 6 -10.89 -44.87 -22.05
CA LYS A 6 -11.74 -43.94 -22.82
C LYS A 6 -11.61 -42.49 -22.33
N ARG A 7 -11.35 -42.25 -21.05
CA ARG A 7 -11.12 -40.90 -20.51
C ARG A 7 -9.76 -40.36 -20.97
N THR A 8 -8.70 -41.15 -20.90
CA THR A 8 -7.34 -40.72 -21.30
C THR A 8 -7.27 -40.32 -22.78
N ASN A 9 -7.92 -41.09 -23.66
CA ASN A 9 -7.95 -40.76 -25.10
C ASN A 9 -8.77 -39.49 -25.40
N THR A 10 -9.80 -39.20 -24.60
CA THR A 10 -10.61 -37.98 -24.76
C THR A 10 -9.81 -36.75 -24.32
N THR A 11 -9.02 -36.85 -23.23
CA THR A 11 -8.17 -35.76 -22.75
C THR A 11 -7.02 -35.44 -23.71
N ILE A 12 -6.39 -36.47 -24.31
CA ILE A 12 -5.33 -36.28 -25.30
C ILE A 12 -5.85 -35.60 -26.57
N LEU A 13 -7.04 -35.99 -27.05
CA LEU A 13 -7.67 -35.39 -28.22
C LEU A 13 -8.00 -33.90 -28.01
N ILE A 14 -8.48 -33.54 -26.81
CA ILE A 14 -8.77 -32.15 -26.44
C ILE A 14 -7.48 -31.30 -26.42
N LEU A 15 -6.38 -31.85 -25.90
CA LEU A 15 -5.09 -31.15 -25.88
C LEU A 15 -4.51 -30.92 -27.28
N ILE A 16 -4.64 -31.89 -28.20
CA ILE A 16 -4.18 -31.73 -29.60
C ILE A 16 -5.00 -30.66 -30.33
N VAL A 17 -6.33 -30.63 -30.13
CA VAL A 17 -7.20 -29.61 -30.72
C VAL A 17 -6.87 -28.22 -30.18
N LEU A 18 -6.60 -28.08 -28.88
CA LEU A 18 -6.16 -26.81 -28.28
C LEU A 18 -4.80 -26.35 -28.84
N LEU A 19 -3.86 -27.27 -29.05
CA LEU A 19 -2.54 -26.95 -29.62
C LEU A 19 -2.64 -26.47 -31.09
N LEU A 20 -3.51 -27.09 -31.89
CA LEU A 20 -3.75 -26.69 -33.28
C LEU A 20 -4.47 -25.33 -33.39
N VAL A 21 -5.38 -25.02 -32.46
CA VAL A 21 -6.03 -23.71 -32.37
C VAL A 21 -5.03 -22.61 -31.98
N LEU A 22 -4.07 -22.90 -31.09
CA LEU A 22 -3.01 -21.96 -30.70
C LEU A 22 -2.03 -21.68 -31.86
N ILE A 23 -1.65 -22.70 -32.62
CA ILE A 23 -0.78 -22.55 -33.81
C ILE A 23 -1.50 -21.79 -34.93
N GLY A 24 -2.80 -22.08 -35.15
CA GLY A 24 -3.65 -21.33 -36.08
C GLY A 24 -3.81 -19.86 -35.69
N ALA A 25 -4.07 -19.56 -34.42
CA ALA A 25 -4.17 -18.19 -33.93
C ALA A 25 -2.84 -17.43 -34.08
N GLY A 26 -1.70 -18.07 -33.80
CA GLY A 26 -0.38 -17.47 -33.94
C GLY A 26 -0.01 -17.11 -35.39
N THR A 27 -0.32 -17.99 -36.34
CA THR A 27 -0.09 -17.74 -37.78
C THR A 27 -1.01 -16.65 -38.33
N THR A 28 -2.26 -16.59 -37.84
CA THR A 28 -3.22 -15.55 -38.24
C THR A 28 -2.82 -14.18 -37.69
N LEU A 29 -2.35 -14.12 -36.43
CA LEU A 29 -1.76 -12.93 -35.82
C LEU A 29 -0.48 -12.47 -36.55
N TYR A 30 0.37 -13.39 -36.97
CA TYR A 30 1.57 -13.10 -37.76
C TYR A 30 1.27 -12.50 -39.13
N VAL A 31 0.25 -13.02 -39.83
CA VAL A 31 -0.18 -12.49 -41.14
C VAL A 31 -0.93 -11.16 -41.01
N SER A 32 -1.76 -10.99 -39.97
CA SER A 32 -2.43 -9.72 -39.64
C SER A 32 -1.41 -8.63 -39.28
N ALA A 33 -0.43 -8.93 -38.43
CA ALA A 33 0.63 -8.00 -38.05
C ALA A 33 1.42 -7.49 -39.28
N ARG A 34 1.62 -8.34 -40.29
CA ARG A 34 2.31 -7.96 -41.53
C ARG A 34 1.49 -7.02 -42.42
N ARG A 35 0.16 -7.16 -42.43
CA ARG A 35 -0.75 -6.39 -43.30
C ARG A 35 -1.13 -5.03 -42.70
N ASP A 36 -1.11 -4.92 -41.37
CA ASP A 36 -1.55 -3.73 -40.63
C ASP A 36 -0.42 -2.78 -40.21
N THR A 37 0.84 -3.03 -40.57
CA THR A 37 2.00 -2.20 -40.18
C THR A 37 1.84 -0.71 -40.52
N ALA A 38 1.27 -0.37 -41.68
CA ALA A 38 0.98 1.02 -42.05
C ALA A 38 -0.16 1.64 -41.21
N LYS A 39 -1.14 0.83 -40.81
CA LYS A 39 -2.28 1.25 -40.00
C LYS A 39 -1.88 1.46 -38.54
N TRP A 40 -1.09 0.54 -37.97
CA TRP A 40 -0.46 0.69 -36.66
C TRP A 40 0.46 1.91 -36.59
N LYS A 41 1.22 2.19 -37.65
CA LYS A 41 2.04 3.40 -37.78
C LYS A 41 1.17 4.67 -37.62
N SER A 42 0.03 4.75 -38.32
CA SER A 42 -0.88 5.91 -38.21
C SER A 42 -1.56 6.07 -36.85
N LEU A 43 -1.96 4.96 -36.20
CA LEU A 43 -2.62 4.98 -34.89
C LEU A 43 -1.64 5.31 -33.76
N TYR A 44 -0.43 4.75 -33.81
CA TYR A 44 0.65 5.06 -32.88
C TYR A 44 1.06 6.55 -32.96
N TYR A 45 1.17 7.13 -34.16
CA TYR A 45 1.44 8.57 -34.33
C TYR A 45 0.35 9.46 -33.74
N ALA A 46 -0.92 9.06 -33.82
CA ALA A 46 -2.03 9.84 -33.26
C ALA A 46 -2.00 9.83 -31.72
N GLU A 47 -1.69 8.68 -31.12
CA GLU A 47 -1.67 8.49 -29.66
C GLU A 47 -0.45 9.17 -29.01
N VAL A 48 0.75 9.00 -29.58
CA VAL A 48 1.99 9.57 -29.05
C VAL A 48 2.03 11.10 -29.14
N LYS A 49 1.40 11.68 -30.16
CA LYS A 49 1.29 13.13 -30.30
C LYS A 49 0.29 13.74 -29.32
N ALA A 50 -0.61 12.93 -28.76
CA ALA A 50 -1.63 13.35 -27.80
C ALA A 50 -1.14 13.29 -26.34
N THR A 51 -0.14 12.46 -26.02
CA THR A 51 0.33 12.22 -24.65
C THR A 51 1.25 13.29 -24.05
N GLY A 52 1.66 14.30 -24.82
CA GLY A 52 2.40 15.47 -24.31
C GLY A 52 3.88 15.23 -23.98
N ASP A 53 4.35 13.98 -23.91
CA ASP A 53 5.77 13.64 -23.71
C ASP A 53 6.41 13.17 -25.03
N GLY A 54 6.95 14.13 -25.77
CA GLY A 54 7.45 13.91 -27.13
C GLY A 54 8.70 13.03 -27.22
N HIS A 55 9.48 12.93 -26.14
CA HIS A 55 10.79 12.26 -26.16
C HIS A 55 10.66 10.73 -26.05
N LEU A 56 9.92 10.21 -25.07
CA LEU A 56 9.67 8.76 -24.93
C LEU A 56 9.05 8.14 -26.19
N GLY A 57 8.05 8.83 -26.74
CA GLY A 57 7.32 8.35 -27.91
C GLY A 57 8.21 8.27 -29.16
N GLU A 58 9.14 9.20 -29.30
CA GLU A 58 10.14 9.21 -30.38
C GLU A 58 11.17 8.09 -30.21
N GLU A 59 11.66 7.86 -28.99
CA GLU A 59 12.60 6.76 -28.70
C GLU A 59 11.96 5.38 -28.96
N LEU A 60 10.72 5.18 -28.52
CA LEU A 60 9.98 3.93 -28.75
C LEU A 60 9.68 3.72 -30.24
N PHE A 61 9.40 4.80 -30.98
CA PHE A 61 9.21 4.73 -32.42
C PHE A 61 10.48 4.29 -33.15
N ARG A 62 11.63 4.91 -32.80
CA ARG A 62 12.93 4.55 -33.37
C ARG A 62 13.27 3.09 -33.06
N LEU A 63 13.02 2.64 -31.82
CA LEU A 63 13.21 1.25 -31.41
C LEU A 63 12.39 0.28 -32.28
N PHE A 64 11.13 0.61 -32.55
CA PHE A 64 10.25 -0.21 -33.40
C PHE A 64 10.71 -0.30 -34.86
N GLU A 65 11.12 0.82 -35.47
CA GLU A 65 11.64 0.83 -36.85
C GLU A 65 12.91 -0.05 -36.96
N LEU A 66 13.77 -0.02 -35.95
CA LEU A 66 14.96 -0.86 -35.88
C LEU A 66 14.61 -2.35 -35.70
N ASP A 67 13.63 -2.68 -34.84
CA ASP A 67 13.15 -4.06 -34.68
C ASP A 67 12.56 -4.59 -36.01
N ASN A 68 11.89 -3.74 -36.77
CA ASN A 68 11.39 -4.07 -38.11
C ASN A 68 12.52 -4.29 -39.14
N GLN A 69 13.60 -3.51 -39.08
CA GLN A 69 14.79 -3.76 -39.90
C GLN A 69 15.42 -5.13 -39.59
N VAL A 70 15.51 -5.50 -38.32
CA VAL A 70 15.98 -6.84 -37.90
C VAL A 70 15.09 -7.93 -38.49
N PHE A 71 13.77 -7.76 -38.40
CA PHE A 71 12.79 -8.71 -38.95
C PHE A 71 12.94 -8.88 -40.47
N ASN A 72 13.20 -7.79 -41.19
CA ASN A 72 13.45 -7.78 -42.64
C ASN A 72 14.88 -8.17 -43.02
N ARG A 73 15.66 -8.73 -42.07
CA ARG A 73 17.05 -9.19 -42.25
C ARG A 73 18.05 -8.08 -42.62
N GLN A 74 17.71 -6.82 -42.35
CA GLN A 74 18.58 -5.65 -42.55
C GLN A 74 19.48 -5.42 -41.33
N TYR A 75 20.23 -6.46 -40.94
CA TYR A 75 20.95 -6.51 -39.66
C TYR A 75 22.01 -5.41 -39.49
N ILE A 76 22.75 -5.06 -40.55
CA ILE A 76 23.78 -4.02 -40.48
C ILE A 76 23.16 -2.64 -40.21
N GLN A 77 22.05 -2.33 -40.88
CA GLN A 77 21.32 -1.07 -40.70
C GLN A 77 20.73 -0.98 -39.29
N ALA A 78 20.09 -2.07 -38.85
CA ALA A 78 19.53 -2.15 -37.50
C ALA A 78 20.60 -1.99 -36.41
N LEU A 79 21.77 -2.62 -36.58
CA LEU A 79 22.87 -2.53 -35.63
C LEU A 79 23.39 -1.09 -35.48
N GLY A 80 23.58 -0.40 -36.61
CA GLY A 80 23.99 1.01 -36.61
C GLY A 80 22.97 1.91 -35.92
N GLY A 81 21.67 1.71 -36.22
CA GLY A 81 20.61 2.48 -35.60
C GLY A 81 20.43 2.21 -34.10
N TYR A 82 20.63 0.97 -33.63
CA TYR A 82 20.64 0.69 -32.19
C TYR A 82 21.79 1.39 -31.47
N GLY A 83 22.97 1.48 -32.10
CA GLY A 83 24.09 2.24 -31.55
C GLY A 83 23.76 3.72 -31.37
N GLN A 84 23.14 4.33 -32.37
CA GLN A 84 22.72 5.74 -32.33
C GLN A 84 21.62 5.99 -31.29
N LEU A 85 20.61 5.11 -31.24
CA LEU A 85 19.55 5.19 -30.24
C LEU A 85 20.13 5.06 -28.83
N ARG A 86 21.07 4.13 -28.62
CA ARG A 86 21.77 3.95 -27.34
C ARG A 86 22.49 5.23 -26.89
N THR A 87 23.16 5.93 -27.81
CA THR A 87 23.88 7.18 -27.48
C THR A 87 22.97 8.37 -27.21
N SER A 88 21.67 8.25 -27.51
CA SER A 88 20.67 9.32 -27.33
C SER A 88 19.58 8.96 -26.33
N LEU A 89 19.80 7.94 -25.48
CA LEU A 89 18.82 7.44 -24.49
C LEU A 89 18.52 8.48 -23.41
N HIS A 90 17.23 8.75 -23.20
CA HIS A 90 16.71 9.52 -22.08
C HIS A 90 15.83 8.66 -21.17
N GLU A 91 15.03 7.75 -21.72
CA GLU A 91 13.99 7.04 -20.96
C GLU A 91 14.00 5.52 -21.15
N ILE A 92 14.39 5.02 -22.33
CA ILE A 92 14.50 3.58 -22.55
C ILE A 92 15.76 3.02 -21.84
N SER A 93 15.65 1.85 -21.21
CA SER A 93 16.80 1.25 -20.51
C SER A 93 17.91 0.81 -21.48
N ASP A 94 19.16 1.14 -21.16
CA ASP A 94 20.36 0.73 -21.92
C ASP A 94 20.41 -0.80 -22.13
N SER A 95 20.04 -1.56 -21.10
CA SER A 95 20.02 -3.02 -21.12
C SER A 95 19.10 -3.60 -22.20
N LEU A 96 17.99 -2.91 -22.50
CA LEU A 96 17.03 -3.31 -23.52
C LEU A 96 17.62 -3.16 -24.92
N ILE A 97 18.32 -2.05 -25.18
CA ILE A 97 19.02 -1.81 -26.45
C ILE A 97 20.22 -2.76 -26.60
N GLN A 98 20.95 -3.04 -25.51
CA GLN A 98 22.06 -4.00 -25.53
C GLN A 98 21.63 -5.39 -25.93
N SER A 99 20.51 -5.90 -25.41
CA SER A 99 20.02 -7.24 -25.78
C SER A 99 19.75 -7.37 -27.29
N ARG A 100 19.25 -6.32 -27.94
CA ARG A 100 18.99 -6.27 -29.38
C ARG A 100 20.27 -6.19 -30.18
N ILE A 101 21.23 -5.35 -29.76
CA ILE A 101 22.56 -5.29 -30.36
C ILE A 101 23.22 -6.67 -30.32
N SER A 102 23.19 -7.36 -29.18
CA SER A 102 23.76 -8.70 -29.04
C SER A 102 23.10 -9.71 -29.98
N TYR A 103 21.76 -9.70 -30.10
CA TYR A 103 21.04 -10.55 -31.04
C TYR A 103 21.43 -10.28 -32.49
N VAL A 104 21.50 -9.01 -32.89
CA VAL A 104 21.85 -8.63 -34.27
C VAL A 104 23.30 -8.99 -34.59
N GLN A 105 24.24 -8.77 -33.66
CA GLN A 105 25.64 -9.18 -33.80
C GLN A 105 25.80 -10.71 -33.88
N MET A 106 24.99 -11.47 -33.14
CA MET A 106 24.93 -12.92 -33.26
C MET A 106 24.47 -13.34 -34.67
N ARG A 107 23.35 -12.79 -35.17
CA ARG A 107 22.84 -13.08 -36.52
C ARG A 107 23.83 -12.70 -37.62
N LEU A 108 24.56 -11.59 -37.46
CA LEU A 108 25.61 -11.20 -38.39
C LEU A 108 26.80 -12.16 -38.37
N ARG A 109 27.18 -12.69 -37.20
CA ARG A 109 28.23 -13.72 -37.10
C ARG A 109 27.83 -15.03 -37.77
N GLU A 110 26.58 -15.48 -37.61
CA GLU A 110 26.02 -16.65 -38.30
C GLU A 110 25.98 -16.47 -39.83
N LEU A 111 25.70 -15.26 -40.30
CA LEU A 111 25.69 -14.94 -41.73
C LEU A 111 27.11 -14.73 -42.29
N GLY A 112 28.04 -14.22 -41.49
CA GLY A 112 29.43 -14.04 -41.87
C GLY A 112 30.20 -15.36 -41.96
N SER A 113 29.90 -16.32 -41.08
CA SER A 113 30.47 -17.68 -41.13
C SER A 113 29.98 -18.49 -42.32
N THR A 114 28.84 -18.13 -42.93
CA THR A 114 28.31 -18.79 -44.14
C THR A 114 28.83 -18.20 -45.45
N ILE A 115 29.54 -17.06 -45.43
CA ILE A 115 30.12 -16.42 -46.63
C ILE A 115 31.49 -17.02 -47.02
N ASN A 116 32.21 -17.65 -46.08
CA ASN A 116 33.57 -18.18 -46.31
C ASN A 116 33.76 -19.70 -46.13
N GLY A 117 32.67 -20.48 -46.05
CA GLY A 117 32.72 -21.95 -45.96
C GLY A 117 31.55 -22.52 -45.18
N GLU A 118 31.21 -23.78 -45.42
CA GLU A 118 30.19 -24.47 -44.62
C GLU A 118 30.55 -24.40 -43.12
N PRO A 119 29.58 -24.10 -42.24
CA PRO A 119 29.88 -23.89 -40.83
C PRO A 119 30.27 -25.22 -40.17
N ASP A 120 31.42 -25.24 -39.49
CA ASP A 120 31.83 -26.38 -38.67
C ASP A 120 30.74 -26.69 -37.64
N SER A 121 30.17 -27.89 -37.76
CA SER A 121 29.08 -28.38 -36.92
C SER A 121 29.37 -28.30 -35.42
N ASN A 122 30.63 -28.40 -35.00
CA ASN A 122 31.00 -28.30 -33.58
C ASN A 122 30.97 -26.86 -33.05
N SER A 123 31.33 -25.88 -33.89
CA SER A 123 31.29 -24.45 -33.55
C SER A 123 29.84 -23.94 -33.41
N LEU A 124 28.92 -24.42 -34.26
CA LEU A 124 27.49 -24.12 -34.14
C LEU A 124 26.86 -24.72 -32.87
N VAL A 125 27.33 -25.90 -32.42
CA VAL A 125 26.82 -26.56 -31.20
C VAL A 125 27.28 -25.82 -29.94
N ASP A 126 28.52 -25.34 -29.87
CA ASP A 126 29.00 -24.53 -28.73
C ASP A 126 28.38 -23.13 -28.70
N LEU A 127 28.24 -22.46 -29.85
CA LEU A 127 27.58 -21.15 -29.94
C LEU A 127 26.09 -21.22 -29.61
N THR A 128 25.40 -22.31 -29.99
CA THR A 128 24.01 -22.53 -29.59
C THR A 128 23.89 -22.90 -28.11
N ALA A 129 24.83 -23.68 -27.56
CA ALA A 129 24.87 -23.99 -26.13
C ALA A 129 25.06 -22.73 -25.27
N ASP A 130 25.98 -21.84 -25.63
CA ASP A 130 26.19 -20.58 -24.92
C ASP A 130 25.00 -19.63 -25.04
N SER A 131 24.38 -19.57 -26.23
CA SER A 131 23.16 -18.78 -26.45
C SER A 131 21.98 -19.32 -25.63
N VAL A 132 21.84 -20.64 -25.56
CA VAL A 132 20.82 -21.32 -24.75
C VAL A 132 21.09 -21.12 -23.26
N ASN A 133 22.36 -21.13 -22.83
CA ASN A 133 22.74 -20.88 -21.43
C ASN A 133 22.49 -19.42 -21.03
N LEU A 134 22.78 -18.46 -21.92
CA LEU A 134 22.47 -17.05 -21.69
C LEU A 134 20.96 -16.80 -21.62
N LEU A 135 20.19 -17.40 -22.54
CA LEU A 135 18.73 -17.34 -22.51
C LEU A 135 18.15 -18.02 -21.26
N ARG A 136 18.71 -19.16 -20.84
CA ARG A 136 18.32 -19.85 -19.60
C ARG A 136 18.59 -18.98 -18.38
N HIS A 137 19.78 -18.39 -18.26
CA HIS A 137 20.09 -17.43 -17.19
C HIS A 137 19.17 -16.20 -17.23
N ARG A 138 18.81 -15.70 -18.41
CA ARG A 138 17.86 -14.58 -18.53
C ARG A 138 16.46 -15.01 -18.10
N ILE A 139 15.99 -16.19 -18.51
CA ILE A 139 14.71 -16.78 -18.08
C ILE A 139 14.71 -16.95 -16.56
N ASP A 140 15.76 -17.53 -15.97
CA ASP A 140 15.89 -17.72 -14.53
C ASP A 140 15.88 -16.37 -13.78
N SER A 141 16.60 -15.37 -14.31
CA SER A 141 16.62 -14.02 -13.73
C SER A 141 15.24 -13.34 -13.82
N LEU A 142 14.53 -13.51 -14.93
CA LEU A 142 13.19 -12.97 -15.14
C LEU A 142 12.15 -13.68 -14.29
N GLN A 143 12.22 -15.01 -14.18
CA GLN A 143 11.38 -15.81 -13.29
C GLN A 143 11.63 -15.44 -11.83
N THR A 144 12.89 -15.22 -11.43
CA THR A 144 13.24 -14.77 -10.08
C THR A 144 12.72 -13.36 -9.82
N THR A 145 12.84 -12.46 -10.79
CA THR A 145 12.37 -11.06 -10.65
C THR A 145 10.85 -10.99 -10.61
N TYR A 146 10.17 -11.73 -11.50
CA TYR A 146 8.72 -11.82 -11.53
C TYR A 146 8.20 -12.53 -10.27
N GLY A 147 8.84 -13.62 -9.83
CA GLY A 147 8.55 -14.31 -8.58
C GLY A 147 8.65 -13.40 -7.37
N ARG A 148 9.75 -12.64 -7.23
CA ARG A 148 9.90 -11.63 -6.17
C ARG A 148 8.84 -10.53 -6.25
N SER A 149 8.48 -10.09 -7.45
CA SER A 149 7.42 -9.10 -7.63
C SER A 149 6.04 -9.67 -7.26
N THR A 150 5.75 -10.92 -7.59
CA THR A 150 4.49 -11.59 -7.22
C THR A 150 4.43 -11.88 -5.73
N ASP A 151 5.55 -12.26 -5.11
CA ASP A 151 5.65 -12.47 -3.67
C ASP A 151 5.45 -11.14 -2.93
N SER A 152 6.09 -10.06 -3.39
CA SER A 152 5.88 -8.71 -2.85
C SER A 152 4.44 -8.22 -3.04
N LEU A 153 3.80 -8.49 -4.18
CA LEU A 153 2.38 -8.20 -4.40
C LEU A 153 1.48 -9.02 -3.48
N ALA A 154 1.79 -10.31 -3.26
CA ALA A 154 1.04 -11.17 -2.35
C ALA A 154 1.17 -10.71 -0.88
N GLU A 155 2.35 -10.27 -0.46
CA GLU A 155 2.59 -9.64 0.83
C GLU A 155 1.79 -8.34 0.97
N ASN A 156 1.83 -7.46 -0.04
CA ASN A 156 1.06 -6.22 -0.06
C ASN A 156 -0.46 -6.47 -0.01
N ILE A 157 -0.97 -7.45 -0.75
CA ILE A 157 -2.39 -7.85 -0.72
C ILE A 157 -2.75 -8.39 0.67
N THR A 158 -1.87 -9.18 1.29
CA THR A 158 -2.07 -9.71 2.65
C THR A 158 -2.15 -8.58 3.67
N GLU A 159 -1.24 -7.61 3.59
CA GLU A 159 -1.26 -6.44 4.49
C GLU A 159 -2.48 -5.55 4.23
N LEU A 160 -2.86 -5.30 2.98
CA LEU A 160 -4.07 -4.56 2.64
C LEU A 160 -5.33 -5.25 3.19
N ASN A 161 -5.45 -6.57 3.06
CA ASN A 161 -6.58 -7.32 3.63
C ASN A 161 -6.61 -7.21 5.16
N ARG A 162 -5.45 -7.29 5.83
CA ARG A 162 -5.34 -7.05 7.27
C ARG A 162 -5.81 -5.64 7.64
N LEU A 163 -5.37 -4.61 6.92
CA LEU A 163 -5.77 -3.22 7.15
C LEU A 163 -7.28 -3.01 6.93
N VAL A 164 -7.85 -3.59 5.87
CA VAL A 164 -9.30 -3.57 5.63
C VAL A 164 -10.06 -4.25 6.77
N HIS A 165 -9.61 -5.39 7.27
CA HIS A 165 -10.24 -6.03 8.42
C HIS A 165 -10.15 -5.21 9.71
N VAL A 166 -9.03 -4.52 9.96
CA VAL A 166 -8.92 -3.57 11.08
C VAL A 166 -9.91 -2.42 10.90
N GLN A 167 -9.99 -1.83 9.70
CA GLN A 167 -10.89 -0.73 9.41
C GLN A 167 -12.36 -1.13 9.57
N ASN A 168 -12.76 -2.31 9.09
CA ASN A 168 -14.12 -2.82 9.23
C ASN A 168 -14.50 -3.02 10.69
N ARG A 169 -13.61 -3.58 11.53
CA ARG A 169 -13.86 -3.68 12.98
C ARG A 169 -14.05 -2.31 13.64
N VAL A 170 -13.30 -1.29 13.20
CA VAL A 170 -13.47 0.08 13.69
C VAL A 170 -14.80 0.67 13.24
N LEU A 171 -15.23 0.41 12.00
CA LEU A 171 -16.52 0.87 11.47
C LEU A 171 -17.69 0.20 12.18
N GLU A 172 -17.66 -1.12 12.34
CA GLU A 172 -18.67 -1.88 13.12
C GLU A 172 -18.79 -1.33 14.55
N LYS A 173 -17.65 -1.06 15.20
CA LYS A 173 -17.64 -0.46 16.54
C LYS A 173 -18.23 0.96 16.54
N LYS A 174 -18.02 1.75 15.49
CA LYS A 174 -18.61 3.09 15.35
C LYS A 174 -20.11 3.06 15.07
N GLU A 175 -20.58 2.12 14.24
CA GLU A 175 -22.02 1.94 13.95
C GLU A 175 -22.81 1.50 15.19
N GLN A 176 -22.16 0.81 16.13
CA GLN A 176 -22.76 0.46 17.42
C GLN A 176 -22.85 1.62 18.41
N LEU A 177 -22.17 2.75 18.17
CA LEU A 177 -22.23 3.90 19.07
C LEU A 177 -23.52 4.66 18.81
N ASN A 178 -24.36 4.74 19.85
CA ASN A 178 -25.59 5.50 19.78
C ASN A 178 -25.30 6.97 20.09
N LYS A 179 -25.95 7.88 19.36
CA LYS A 179 -26.01 9.29 19.71
C LYS A 179 -27.17 9.50 20.69
N LEU A 180 -26.88 10.10 21.83
CA LEU A 180 -27.87 10.46 22.84
C LEU A 180 -27.68 11.93 23.21
N GLU A 181 -28.76 12.61 23.52
CA GLU A 181 -28.73 13.93 24.14
C GLU A 181 -29.50 13.86 25.46
N PHE A 182 -28.90 14.36 26.54
CA PHE A 182 -29.52 14.41 27.85
C PHE A 182 -29.04 15.62 28.64
N THR A 183 -29.76 15.94 29.71
CA THR A 183 -29.37 17.00 30.65
C THR A 183 -28.72 16.37 31.88
N ASN A 184 -27.54 16.84 32.27
CA ASN A 184 -26.87 16.37 33.48
C ASN A 184 -27.56 16.93 34.76
N ALA A 185 -27.08 16.51 35.94
CA ALA A 185 -27.63 16.96 37.22
C ALA A 185 -27.56 18.48 37.46
N GLU A 186 -26.71 19.19 36.71
CA GLU A 186 -26.53 20.65 36.80
C GLU A 186 -27.42 21.42 35.82
N GLY A 187 -28.31 20.73 35.07
CA GLY A 187 -29.18 21.37 34.08
C GLY A 187 -28.48 21.67 32.75
N VAL A 188 -27.28 21.12 32.51
CA VAL A 188 -26.50 21.37 31.29
C VAL A 188 -26.72 20.25 30.29
N ALA A 189 -26.99 20.62 29.03
CA ALA A 189 -27.11 19.67 27.92
C ALA A 189 -25.77 19.00 27.60
N VAL A 190 -25.82 17.69 27.37
CA VAL A 190 -24.68 16.84 27.02
C VAL A 190 -25.02 16.07 25.76
N GLN A 191 -24.19 16.23 24.74
CA GLN A 191 -24.20 15.36 23.57
C GLN A 191 -23.30 14.16 23.82
N TYR A 192 -23.85 12.97 23.74
CA TYR A 192 -23.18 11.72 24.03
C TYR A 192 -23.09 10.83 22.80
N ILE A 193 -21.93 10.21 22.62
CA ILE A 193 -21.68 9.18 21.61
C ILE A 193 -21.01 8.01 22.32
N GLY A 194 -21.71 6.87 22.39
CA GLY A 194 -21.22 5.71 23.12
C GLY A 194 -22.24 4.60 23.30
N GLU A 195 -22.00 3.75 24.28
CA GLU A 195 -22.91 2.69 24.69
C GLU A 195 -24.18 3.27 25.37
N VAL A 196 -25.35 2.87 24.90
CA VAL A 196 -26.63 3.29 25.47
C VAL A 196 -27.39 2.07 25.97
N ILE A 197 -27.73 2.06 27.24
CA ILE A 197 -28.49 1.00 27.92
C ILE A 197 -29.66 1.69 28.62
N ASP A 198 -30.88 1.18 28.42
CA ASP A 198 -32.12 1.74 28.98
C ASP A 198 -32.28 3.25 28.69
N SER A 199 -31.96 3.66 27.45
CA SER A 199 -32.01 5.06 27.01
C SER A 199 -31.09 6.02 27.80
N MET A 200 -30.10 5.48 28.51
CA MET A 200 -29.10 6.26 29.24
C MET A 200 -27.69 5.93 28.76
N ALA A 201 -26.81 6.93 28.79
CA ALA A 201 -25.39 6.75 28.61
C ALA A 201 -24.83 5.81 29.69
N ASN A 202 -24.25 4.71 29.24
CA ASN A 202 -23.63 3.68 30.07
C ASN A 202 -22.35 3.20 29.37
N GLY A 203 -21.51 2.39 30.02
CA GLY A 203 -20.31 1.83 29.37
C GLY A 203 -19.33 2.91 28.90
N VAL A 204 -18.59 2.67 27.81
CA VAL A 204 -17.58 3.63 27.33
C VAL A 204 -18.19 4.59 26.31
N GLY A 205 -17.91 5.88 26.46
CA GLY A 205 -18.38 6.89 25.52
C GLY A 205 -17.73 8.26 25.66
N THR A 206 -18.10 9.14 24.74
CA THR A 206 -17.68 10.54 24.70
C THR A 206 -18.86 11.46 24.97
N GLY A 207 -18.73 12.35 25.95
CA GLY A 207 -19.70 13.42 26.22
C GLY A 207 -19.12 14.77 25.85
N ILE A 208 -19.94 15.63 25.24
CA ILE A 208 -19.58 16.97 24.79
C ILE A 208 -20.58 17.95 25.39
N TRP A 209 -20.07 18.94 26.13
CA TRP A 209 -20.86 20.03 26.69
C TRP A 209 -20.77 21.23 25.74
N GLU A 210 -21.78 21.45 24.89
CA GLU A 210 -21.74 22.53 23.89
C GLU A 210 -21.57 23.92 24.52
N SER A 211 -22.20 24.15 25.68
CA SER A 211 -22.16 25.45 26.37
C SER A 211 -20.77 25.81 26.89
N SER A 212 -20.01 24.85 27.40
CA SER A 212 -18.66 25.07 27.96
C SER A 212 -17.53 24.71 26.99
N GLY A 213 -17.81 23.90 25.96
CA GLY A 213 -16.83 23.28 25.09
C GLY A 213 -16.05 22.13 25.73
N GLY A 214 -16.46 21.67 26.91
CA GLY A 214 -15.81 20.55 27.62
C GLY A 214 -16.06 19.21 26.94
N VAL A 215 -15.07 18.32 26.99
CA VAL A 215 -15.14 16.97 26.42
C VAL A 215 -14.71 15.94 27.45
N TYR A 216 -15.56 14.94 27.69
CA TYR A 216 -15.24 13.78 28.51
C TYR A 216 -15.13 12.54 27.64
N LYS A 217 -14.09 11.73 27.86
CA LYS A 217 -13.93 10.40 27.26
C LYS A 217 -13.67 9.41 28.39
N GLY A 218 -14.56 8.43 28.57
CA GLY A 218 -14.40 7.48 29.66
C GLY A 218 -15.63 6.63 29.87
N GLU A 219 -15.72 6.06 31.06
CA GLU A 219 -16.85 5.23 31.46
C GLU A 219 -18.04 6.09 31.92
N TRP A 220 -19.24 5.58 31.66
CA TRP A 220 -20.51 6.21 31.96
C TRP A 220 -21.39 5.23 32.70
N ARG A 221 -22.23 5.77 33.58
CA ARG A 221 -23.27 5.02 34.26
C ARG A 221 -24.48 5.91 34.44
N ARG A 222 -25.62 5.54 33.85
CA ARG A 222 -26.89 6.26 33.98
C ARG A 222 -26.75 7.78 33.77
N ASN A 223 -26.20 8.20 32.63
CA ASN A 223 -26.00 9.61 32.25
C ASN A 223 -24.95 10.38 33.10
N GLN A 224 -24.15 9.70 33.91
CA GLN A 224 -23.12 10.31 34.75
C GLN A 224 -21.75 9.75 34.40
N ARG A 225 -20.71 10.60 34.48
CA ARG A 225 -19.31 10.15 34.36
C ARG A 225 -18.98 9.21 35.51
N HIS A 226 -18.38 8.07 35.19
CA HIS A 226 -18.03 7.03 36.15
C HIS A 226 -16.71 6.36 35.77
N GLY A 227 -16.16 5.51 36.64
CA GLY A 227 -14.97 4.70 36.33
C GLY A 227 -13.77 5.54 35.91
N LYS A 228 -12.94 5.04 35.00
CA LYS A 228 -11.80 5.78 34.48
C LYS A 228 -12.22 6.69 33.32
N GLY A 229 -11.67 7.90 33.30
CA GLY A 229 -11.88 8.79 32.17
C GLY A 229 -10.95 9.99 32.13
N VAL A 230 -11.04 10.70 31.02
CA VAL A 230 -10.33 11.94 30.74
C VAL A 230 -11.36 13.04 30.49
N TYR A 231 -11.25 14.14 31.22
CA TYR A 231 -12.01 15.35 30.95
C TYR A 231 -11.06 16.44 30.47
N THR A 232 -11.38 17.06 29.34
CA THR A 232 -10.64 18.18 28.76
C THR A 232 -11.55 19.39 28.71
N TRP A 233 -11.13 20.49 29.31
CA TRP A 233 -11.83 21.76 29.27
C TRP A 233 -11.43 22.53 28.00
N LYS A 234 -12.26 23.52 27.63
CA LYS A 234 -12.06 24.33 26.41
C LYS A 234 -10.77 25.16 26.43
N ASP A 235 -10.32 25.54 27.61
CA ASP A 235 -9.07 26.28 27.84
C ASP A 235 -7.82 25.39 27.82
N GLY A 236 -7.99 24.08 27.60
CA GLY A 236 -6.90 23.12 27.55
C GLY A 236 -6.55 22.49 28.90
N GLU A 237 -7.24 22.86 29.98
CA GLU A 237 -7.12 22.11 31.23
C GLU A 237 -7.54 20.66 31.01
N ARG A 238 -6.92 19.74 31.77
CA ARG A 238 -7.13 18.30 31.57
C ARG A 238 -7.08 17.55 32.89
N TYR A 239 -8.03 16.66 33.09
CA TYR A 239 -8.03 15.71 34.20
C TYR A 239 -8.08 14.30 33.64
N GLU A 240 -7.26 13.42 34.19
CA GLU A 240 -7.25 11.98 33.90
C GLU A 240 -7.24 11.20 35.21
N GLY A 241 -8.27 10.42 35.46
CA GLY A 241 -8.42 9.71 36.72
C GLY A 241 -9.78 9.04 36.85
N ALA A 242 -10.14 8.69 38.08
CA ALA A 242 -11.42 8.05 38.35
C ALA A 242 -12.53 9.07 38.62
N PHE A 243 -13.75 8.69 38.23
CA PHE A 243 -14.99 9.43 38.42
C PHE A 243 -16.00 8.57 39.16
N ASP A 244 -16.75 9.17 40.06
CA ASP A 244 -17.95 8.59 40.66
C ASP A 244 -19.07 9.61 40.69
N ASN A 245 -20.19 9.31 40.01
CA ASN A 245 -21.37 10.16 39.89
C ASN A 245 -20.99 11.62 39.55
N ASP A 246 -20.28 11.81 38.43
CA ASP A 246 -19.76 13.09 37.93
C ASP A 246 -18.68 13.78 38.77
N LYS A 247 -18.18 13.14 39.83
CA LYS A 247 -17.13 13.71 40.68
C LYS A 247 -15.82 12.97 40.52
N ARG A 248 -14.72 13.73 40.40
CA ARG A 248 -13.36 13.20 40.47
C ARG A 248 -13.13 12.53 41.83
N THR A 249 -12.59 11.33 41.80
CA THR A 249 -12.33 10.49 42.97
C THR A 249 -11.11 9.60 42.74
N GLY A 250 -10.55 9.03 43.81
CA GLY A 250 -9.38 8.14 43.72
C GLY A 250 -8.14 8.85 43.17
N PHE A 251 -7.17 8.08 42.66
CA PHE A 251 -5.95 8.66 42.09
C PHE A 251 -6.22 9.26 40.70
N GLY A 252 -5.67 10.45 40.45
CA GLY A 252 -5.75 11.11 39.16
C GLY A 252 -4.74 12.24 38.97
N SER A 253 -4.51 12.60 37.71
CA SER A 253 -3.66 13.68 37.27
C SER A 253 -4.51 14.85 36.75
N TYR A 254 -4.16 16.07 37.12
CA TYR A 254 -4.76 17.30 36.62
C TYR A 254 -3.68 18.22 36.08
N SER A 255 -3.84 18.70 34.85
CA SER A 255 -2.98 19.69 34.21
C SER A 255 -3.75 20.98 34.02
N TRP A 256 -3.19 22.08 34.52
CA TRP A 256 -3.71 23.41 34.29
C TRP A 256 -3.25 23.95 32.94
N SER A 257 -4.02 24.86 32.35
CA SER A 257 -3.70 25.53 31.08
C SER A 257 -2.42 26.37 31.18
N SER A 258 -2.08 26.78 32.40
CA SER A 258 -0.86 27.50 32.73
C SER A 258 0.40 26.63 32.81
N GLY A 259 0.28 25.30 32.78
CA GLY A 259 1.40 24.34 32.71
C GLY A 259 1.71 23.60 34.01
N GLU A 260 1.18 24.03 35.15
CA GLU A 260 1.25 23.27 36.40
C GLU A 260 0.52 21.93 36.25
N ARG A 261 0.92 20.92 37.04
CA ARG A 261 0.13 19.69 37.18
C ARG A 261 0.10 19.17 38.60
N TYR A 262 -0.97 18.45 38.94
CA TYR A 262 -1.13 17.75 40.19
C TYR A 262 -1.35 16.27 39.92
N GLU A 263 -0.65 15.40 40.65
CA GLU A 263 -0.83 13.95 40.59
C GLU A 263 -1.05 13.45 42.02
N GLY A 264 -2.22 12.89 42.30
CA GLY A 264 -2.56 12.49 43.66
C GLY A 264 -4.01 12.04 43.82
N ASN A 265 -4.44 11.91 45.07
CA ASN A 265 -5.79 11.46 45.37
C ASN A 265 -6.82 12.60 45.26
N TRP A 266 -8.03 12.22 44.88
CA TRP A 266 -9.18 13.09 44.69
C TRP A 266 -10.35 12.55 45.51
N LEU A 267 -11.15 13.46 46.05
CA LEU A 267 -12.39 13.13 46.72
C LEU A 267 -13.40 14.24 46.46
N ASN A 268 -14.55 13.90 45.87
CA ASN A 268 -15.64 14.84 45.60
C ASN A 268 -15.17 16.11 44.85
N ASN A 269 -14.42 15.95 43.76
CA ASN A 269 -13.84 17.03 42.95
C ASN A 269 -12.71 17.84 43.61
N LYS A 270 -12.23 17.47 44.79
CA LYS A 270 -11.15 18.17 45.49
C LYS A 270 -9.92 17.29 45.61
N ARG A 271 -8.73 17.90 45.59
CA ARG A 271 -7.47 17.22 45.96
C ARG A 271 -7.57 16.81 47.43
N HIS A 272 -7.21 15.56 47.69
CA HIS A 272 -7.34 14.93 49.01
C HIS A 272 -6.26 13.86 49.17
N GLY A 273 -5.88 13.46 50.39
CA GLY A 273 -4.88 12.42 50.61
C GLY A 273 -3.49 12.78 50.06
N GLU A 274 -2.66 11.78 49.80
CA GLU A 274 -1.31 12.02 49.26
C GLU A 274 -1.36 12.53 47.81
N GLY A 275 -0.51 13.52 47.51
CA GLY A 275 -0.33 14.02 46.15
C GLY A 275 0.86 14.96 45.98
N THR A 276 1.31 15.08 44.73
CA THR A 276 2.43 15.91 44.30
C THR A 276 1.94 17.00 43.35
N LEU A 277 2.26 18.25 43.66
CA LEU A 277 2.06 19.40 42.78
C LEU A 277 3.40 19.75 42.12
N TYR A 278 3.36 19.88 40.80
CA TYR A 278 4.47 20.29 39.96
C TYR A 278 4.21 21.70 39.45
N ASP A 279 5.24 22.54 39.42
CA ASP A 279 5.20 23.83 38.74
C ASP A 279 5.28 23.68 37.21
N ARG A 280 5.31 24.82 36.50
CA ARG A 280 5.34 24.88 35.03
C ARG A 280 6.62 24.33 34.41
N ASP A 281 7.71 24.33 35.19
CA ASP A 281 9.01 23.79 34.76
C ASP A 281 9.11 22.29 35.07
N GLY A 282 8.10 21.70 35.70
CA GLY A 282 8.05 20.30 36.08
C GLY A 282 8.74 19.99 37.41
N ASN A 283 9.14 21.00 38.19
CA ASN A 283 9.71 20.78 39.51
C ASN A 283 8.62 20.55 40.55
N ILE A 284 8.93 19.78 41.60
CA ILE A 284 8.00 19.53 42.71
C ILE A 284 7.88 20.81 43.55
N SER A 285 6.74 21.49 43.46
CA SER A 285 6.42 22.64 44.31
C SER A 285 5.89 22.20 45.68
N TYR A 286 5.16 21.08 45.72
CA TYR A 286 4.67 20.47 46.95
C TYR A 286 4.52 18.95 46.80
N GLN A 287 4.87 18.21 47.85
CA GLN A 287 4.58 16.78 47.97
C GLN A 287 4.16 16.51 49.41
N GLY A 288 2.98 15.89 49.58
CA GLY A 288 2.46 15.54 50.89
C GLY A 288 0.94 15.44 50.91
N HIS A 289 0.37 15.55 52.10
CA HIS A 289 -1.04 15.33 52.36
C HIS A 289 -1.91 16.55 52.03
N TRP A 290 -3.01 16.33 51.31
CA TRP A 290 -4.00 17.33 50.92
C TRP A 290 -5.34 17.08 51.62
N GLU A 291 -6.00 18.14 52.06
CA GLU A 291 -7.35 18.08 52.60
C GLU A 291 -8.22 19.17 51.97
N ASN A 292 -9.20 18.77 51.16
CA ASN A 292 -10.18 19.68 50.53
C ASN A 292 -9.49 20.83 49.77
N ASP A 293 -8.58 20.49 48.86
CA ASP A 293 -7.74 21.39 48.07
C ASP A 293 -6.68 22.20 48.84
N LYS A 294 -6.54 21.98 50.15
CA LYS A 294 -5.51 22.63 50.96
C LYS A 294 -4.35 21.67 51.22
N PRO A 295 -3.11 22.04 50.86
CA PRO A 295 -1.94 21.26 51.27
C PRO A 295 -1.75 21.39 52.78
N SER A 296 -1.38 20.31 53.44
CA SER A 296 -0.97 20.33 54.84
C SER A 296 0.23 21.27 54.99
N LYS A 297 0.22 22.11 56.03
CA LYS A 297 1.33 23.03 56.30
C LYS A 297 2.61 22.21 56.49
N LYS A 298 3.66 22.59 55.74
CA LYS A 298 5.03 22.16 56.06
C LYS A 298 5.46 22.75 57.40
#